data_AF-A0A3C0DQG2-F1
#
_entry.id   AF-A0A3C0DQG2-F1
#
_cell.length_a   1.000
_cell.length_b   1.000
_cell.length_c   1.000
_cell.angle_alpha   90.00
_cell.angle_beta   90.00
_cell.angle_gamma   90.00
#
_symmetry.space_group_name_H-M   'P 1'
#
loop_
_entity.id
_entity.type
_entity.pdbx_description
1 polymer ?
#
loop_
_entity_poly.entity_id
_entity_poly.type
_entity_poly.pdbx_seq_one_letter_code
_entity_poly.pdbx_strand_id
1 'polypeptide(L)'
;MEDLRQIPLDKISHYHIDDAAHNKPPTTQKDPDRVMIGEGQIDLKAEIAALKEIGYDKTVSLELFNAELWEKDPLEVISNGLTRMKELFA
;
A
#
# COMPACT_ATOMS: atom_id res chain seq x y z
N MET A 1 5.07 -9.79 9.17
CA MET A 1 3.79 -9.41 9.83
C MET A 1 3.88 -9.40 11.34
N GLU A 2 4.72 -10.22 11.98
CA GLU A 2 4.91 -10.17 13.44
C GLU A 2 5.40 -8.79 13.92
N ASP A 3 6.36 -8.18 13.22
CA ASP A 3 6.91 -6.87 13.59
C ASP A 3 5.83 -5.78 13.66
N LEU A 4 4.89 -5.76 12.69
CA LEU A 4 3.78 -4.80 12.66
C LEU A 4 2.87 -4.96 13.89
N ARG A 5 2.61 -6.19 14.33
CA ARG A 5 1.76 -6.47 15.49
C ARG A 5 2.36 -6.00 16.81
N GLN A 6 3.68 -5.84 16.86
CA GLN A 6 4.39 -5.42 18.06
C GLN A 6 4.45 -3.89 18.21
N ILE A 7 4.09 -3.12 17.17
CA ILE A 7 4.08 -1.67 17.23
C ILE A 7 2.89 -1.20 18.08
N PRO A 8 3.09 -0.44 19.17
CA PRO A 8 1.97 0.10 19.94
C PRO A 8 1.09 0.98 19.05
N LEU A 9 -0.22 0.74 19.08
CA LEU A 9 -1.18 1.38 18.17
C LEU A 9 -1.13 2.92 18.24
N ASP A 10 -0.88 3.49 19.42
CA ASP A 10 -0.77 4.94 19.62
C ASP A 10 0.44 5.55 18.90
N LYS A 11 1.43 4.74 18.50
CA LYS A 11 2.61 5.16 17.73
C LYS A 11 2.41 5.15 16.22
N ILE A 12 1.35 4.49 15.73
CA ILE A 12 1.01 4.51 14.30
C ILE A 12 0.07 5.69 14.05
N SER A 13 0.58 6.75 13.41
CA SER A 13 -0.21 7.97 13.13
C SER A 13 -1.00 7.87 11.84
N HIS A 14 -0.39 7.33 10.78
CA HIS A 14 -0.98 7.08 9.47
C HIS A 14 -0.25 5.88 8.83
N TYR A 15 -0.86 5.26 7.82
CA TYR A 15 -0.29 4.16 7.06
C TYR A 15 -0.19 4.55 5.58
N HIS A 16 1.00 4.45 4.99
CA HIS A 16 1.16 4.55 3.54
C HIS A 16 0.95 3.18 2.92
N ILE A 17 0.20 3.12 1.83
CA ILE A 17 -0.01 1.90 1.06
C ILE A 17 0.48 2.11 -0.37
N ASP A 18 1.24 1.14 -0.85
CA ASP A 18 1.76 1.00 -2.20
C ASP A 18 1.95 -0.50 -2.49
N ASP A 19 2.53 -0.83 -3.64
CA ASP A 19 2.88 -2.21 -3.97
C ASP A 19 4.19 -2.24 -4.74
N ALA A 20 4.84 -3.40 -4.75
CA ALA A 20 6.22 -3.56 -5.15
C ALA A 20 6.30 -4.36 -6.46
N ALA A 21 7.04 -3.86 -7.45
CA ALA A 21 7.12 -4.48 -8.77
C ALA A 21 7.61 -5.95 -8.71
N HIS A 22 6.92 -6.86 -9.39
CA HIS A 22 7.22 -8.31 -9.37
C HIS A 22 8.64 -8.69 -9.83
N ASN A 23 9.24 -7.87 -10.69
CA ASN A 23 10.54 -8.17 -11.31
C ASN A 23 11.74 -7.72 -10.47
N LYS A 24 11.53 -7.28 -9.23
CA LYS A 24 12.61 -6.84 -8.34
C LYS A 24 12.55 -7.55 -6.99
N PRO A 25 13.65 -8.20 -6.55
CA PRO A 25 13.66 -8.86 -5.26
C PRO A 25 13.59 -7.86 -4.10
N PRO A 26 13.13 -8.30 -2.91
CA PRO A 26 13.20 -7.51 -1.69
C PRO A 26 14.60 -6.91 -1.49
N THR A 27 14.69 -5.73 -0.85
CA THR A 27 15.93 -4.98 -0.60
C THR A 27 16.61 -4.32 -1.82
N THR A 28 16.11 -4.57 -3.04
CA THR A 28 16.63 -3.92 -4.27
C THR A 28 15.69 -2.88 -4.88
N GLN A 29 14.46 -2.83 -4.39
CA GLN A 29 13.44 -1.88 -4.83
C GLN A 29 13.71 -0.48 -4.28
N LYS A 30 13.35 0.53 -5.06
CA LYS A 30 13.41 1.95 -4.71
C LYS A 30 12.04 2.59 -4.88
N ASP A 31 11.86 3.80 -4.38
CA ASP A 31 10.57 4.51 -4.52
C ASP A 31 10.03 4.57 -5.96
N PRO A 32 10.84 4.82 -7.02
CA PRO A 32 10.39 4.79 -8.40
C PRO A 32 9.80 3.46 -8.90
N ASP A 33 10.06 2.37 -8.17
CA ASP A 33 9.65 1.01 -8.53
C ASP A 33 8.27 0.65 -7.99
N ARG A 34 7.62 1.54 -7.23
CA ARG A 34 6.26 1.33 -6.71
C ARG A 34 5.29 1.13 -7.88
N VAL A 35 4.34 0.23 -7.73
CA VAL A 35 3.27 -0.03 -8.71
C VAL A 35 1.91 0.17 -8.06
N MET A 36 0.85 0.22 -8.86
CA MET A 36 -0.50 0.31 -8.32
C MET A 36 -0.79 -0.89 -7.41
N ILE A 37 -1.49 -0.67 -6.31
CA ILE A 37 -1.85 -1.73 -5.36
C ILE A 37 -2.57 -2.90 -6.06
N GLY A 38 -2.14 -4.13 -5.82
CA GLY A 38 -2.67 -5.33 -6.49
C GLY A 38 -2.06 -5.65 -7.85
N GLU A 39 -1.12 -4.83 -8.36
CA GLU A 39 -0.27 -5.15 -9.51
C GLU A 39 1.15 -5.59 -9.11
N GLY A 40 1.45 -5.64 -7.81
CA GLY A 40 2.75 -6.03 -7.29
C GLY A 40 2.72 -7.30 -6.45
N GLN A 41 3.84 -7.50 -5.74
CA GLN A 41 4.11 -8.73 -5.00
C GLN A 41 3.93 -8.63 -3.48
N ILE A 42 3.53 -7.47 -2.93
CA ILE A 42 3.31 -7.35 -1.48
C ILE A 42 2.05 -8.12 -1.10
N ASP A 43 2.11 -8.87 0.00
CA ASP A 43 0.92 -9.49 0.61
C ASP A 43 0.11 -8.43 1.40
N LEU A 44 -0.51 -7.52 0.66
CA LEU A 44 -1.29 -6.41 1.24
C LEU A 44 -2.49 -6.90 2.05
N LYS A 45 -3.04 -8.08 1.72
CA LYS A 45 -4.14 -8.69 2.50
C LYS A 45 -3.67 -9.08 3.89
N ALA A 46 -2.47 -9.66 4.02
CA ALA A 46 -1.90 -10.00 5.31
C ALA A 46 -1.54 -8.75 6.12
N GLU A 47 -1.03 -7.70 5.50
CA GLU A 47 -0.76 -6.41 6.16
C GLU A 47 -2.03 -5.77 6.72
N ILE A 48 -3.09 -5.70 5.92
CA ILE A 48 -4.36 -5.09 6.34
C ILE A 48 -5.06 -5.94 7.39
N ALA A 49 -4.97 -7.28 7.31
CA ALA A 49 -5.45 -8.15 8.36
C ALA A 49 -4.73 -7.87 9.69
N ALA A 50 -3.41 -7.68 9.68
CA ALA A 50 -2.65 -7.33 10.87
C ALA A 50 -3.00 -5.94 11.42
N LEU A 51 -3.19 -4.92 10.55
CA LEU A 51 -3.66 -3.60 10.97
C LEU A 51 -5.06 -3.65 11.62
N LYS A 52 -5.99 -4.40 11.02
CA LYS A 52 -7.34 -4.63 11.58
C LYS A 52 -7.27 -5.34 12.93
N GLU A 53 -6.40 -6.34 13.06
CA GLU A 53 -6.19 -7.12 14.29
C GLU A 53 -5.72 -6.26 15.47
N ILE A 54 -4.76 -5.34 15.24
CA ILE A 54 -4.28 -4.42 16.28
C ILE A 54 -5.24 -3.25 16.55
N GLY A 55 -6.37 -3.17 15.85
CA GLY A 55 -7.38 -2.12 16.05
C GLY A 55 -7.06 -0.79 15.38
N TYR A 56 -6.27 -0.78 14.31
CA TYR A 56 -5.97 0.45 13.56
C TYR A 56 -7.19 0.98 12.80
N ASP A 57 -7.60 2.21 13.10
CA ASP A 57 -8.80 2.88 12.57
C ASP A 57 -8.54 4.28 11.97
N LYS A 58 -7.27 4.63 11.75
CA LYS A 58 -6.85 5.95 11.26
C LYS A 58 -6.67 5.97 9.74
N THR A 59 -5.96 6.97 9.23
CA THR A 59 -5.81 7.22 7.79
C THR A 59 -4.91 6.20 7.09
N VAL A 60 -5.32 5.81 5.89
CA VAL A 60 -4.49 5.06 4.94
C VAL A 60 -4.32 5.94 3.69
N SER A 61 -3.08 6.17 3.27
CA SER A 61 -2.74 7.04 2.15
C SER A 61 -2.07 6.25 1.04
N LEU A 62 -2.66 6.28 -0.17
CA LEU A 62 -2.05 5.70 -1.36
C LEU A 62 -0.86 6.57 -1.81
N GLU A 63 0.35 6.03 -1.83
CA GLU A 63 1.57 6.79 -2.14
C GLU A 63 2.41 6.09 -3.22
N LEU A 64 2.32 6.58 -4.47
CA LEU A 64 3.00 5.96 -5.61
C LEU A 64 3.97 6.95 -6.26
N PHE A 65 5.25 6.58 -6.31
CA PHE A 65 6.26 7.27 -7.11
C PHE A 65 6.51 6.47 -8.37
N ASN A 66 5.64 6.57 -9.37
CA ASN A 66 5.76 5.80 -10.61
C ASN A 66 5.61 6.72 -11.82
N ALA A 67 6.68 6.85 -12.59
CA ALA A 67 6.71 7.74 -13.77
C ALA A 67 5.70 7.32 -14.84
N GLU A 68 5.43 6.02 -15.02
CA GLU A 68 4.43 5.54 -15.97
C GLU A 68 3.00 5.92 -15.54
N LEU A 69 2.73 6.04 -14.23
CA LEU A 69 1.45 6.53 -13.74
C LEU A 69 1.30 8.04 -13.90
N TRP A 70 2.40 8.80 -13.88
CA TRP A 70 2.36 10.26 -14.10
C TRP A 70 1.97 10.63 -15.53
N GLU A 71 2.24 9.75 -16.50
CA GLU A 71 1.86 9.93 -17.90
C GLU A 71 0.37 9.59 -18.19
N LYS A 72 -0.35 9.05 -17.20
CA LYS A 72 -1.78 8.69 -17.32
C LYS A 72 -2.68 9.83 -16.86
N ASP A 73 -3.97 9.72 -17.20
CA ASP A 73 -4.97 10.67 -16.69
C ASP A 73 -5.06 10.59 -15.15
N PRO A 74 -4.89 11.71 -14.41
CA PRO A 74 -4.88 11.68 -12.95
C PRO A 74 -6.20 11.19 -12.34
N LEU A 75 -7.35 11.47 -12.98
CA LEU A 75 -8.65 11.03 -12.48
C LEU A 75 -8.81 9.52 -12.63
N GLU A 76 -8.34 8.95 -13.75
CA GLU A 76 -8.29 7.49 -13.93
C GLU A 76 -7.42 6.83 -12.86
N VAL A 77 -6.20 7.34 -12.65
CA VAL A 77 -5.25 6.78 -11.68
C VAL A 77 -5.82 6.79 -10.27
N ILE A 78 -6.35 7.93 -9.81
CA ILE A 78 -6.91 8.02 -8.45
C ILE A 78 -8.21 7.22 -8.30
N SER A 79 -9.05 7.14 -9.35
CA SER A 79 -10.29 6.35 -9.29
C SER A 79 -10.01 4.86 -9.20
N ASN A 80 -9.03 4.36 -9.95
CA ASN A 80 -8.57 2.97 -9.86
C ASN A 80 -7.96 2.69 -8.48
N GLY A 81 -7.05 3.55 -8.02
CA GLY A 81 -6.43 3.41 -6.70
C GLY A 81 -7.44 3.37 -5.56
N LEU A 82 -8.40 4.31 -5.53
CA LEU A 82 -9.46 4.33 -4.53
C LEU A 82 -10.36 3.10 -4.57
N THR A 83 -10.69 2.60 -5.77
CA THR A 83 -11.50 1.39 -5.94
C THR A 83 -10.79 0.19 -5.32
N ARG A 84 -9.52 -0.02 -5.65
CA ARG A 84 -8.72 -1.11 -5.11
C ARG A 84 -8.51 -1.00 -3.60
N MET A 85 -8.31 0.21 -3.07
CA MET A 85 -8.26 0.42 -1.62
C MET A 85 -9.57 -0.03 -0.97
N LYS A 86 -10.73 0.37 -1.50
CA LYS A 86 -12.02 -0.04 -0.93
C LYS A 86 -12.21 -1.56 -0.96
N GLU A 87 -11.86 -2.21 -2.05
CA GLU A 87 -11.96 -3.67 -2.19
C GLU A 87 -11.03 -4.40 -1.20
N LEU A 88 -9.83 -3.86 -0.99
CA LEU A 88 -8.83 -4.46 -0.13
C LEU A 88 -9.16 -4.28 1.37
N PHE A 89 -9.84 -3.18 1.72
CA PHE A 89 -10.28 -2.89 3.09
C PHE A 89 -11.69 -3.37 3.42
N ALA A 90 -12.46 -3.83 2.43
CA ALA A 90 -13.75 -4.51 2.65
C ALA A 90 -13.62 -5.72 3.59
#